data_AF-A0A1Y1Z0V5-F1
#
_entry.id   AF-A0A1Y1Z0V5-F1
#
_cell.length_a   1.000
_cell.length_b   1.000
_cell.length_c   1.000
_cell.angle_alpha   90.00
_cell.angle_beta   90.00
_cell.angle_gamma   90.00
#
_symmetry.space_group_name_H-M   'P 1'
#
loop_
_entity.id
_entity.type
_entity.pdbx_description
1 polymer ?
#
loop_
_entity_poly.entity_id
_entity_poly.type
_entity_poly.pdbx_seq_one_letter_code
_entity_poly.pdbx_strand_id
1 'polypeptide(L)'
;LEYTLFQPSLFLVYFAHPYPLSPGLHTWPFFIDFENRRAMILDSGDQPLILTAISDISRVVNLALSDPRPWPPIGGIQGTRTSINKLVALGEKLRGGEWDIEYLKSEDIAKGELKSSWVPTMNHPIIPPEAREEFSREFVIMFLQGIAKGAWDVSAEWNERFPDFETQSAEEYLTKAWEGKD
;
A
#
# COMPACT_ATOMS: atom_id res chain seq x y z
N LEU A 1 12.99 29.31 2.91
CA LEU A 1 11.83 28.40 2.94
C LEU A 1 12.35 27.05 3.40
N GLU A 2 11.87 26.56 4.53
CA GLU A 2 12.11 25.19 4.99
C GLU A 2 11.05 24.29 4.37
N TYR A 3 11.44 23.12 3.85
CA TYR A 3 10.54 22.18 3.22
C TYR A 3 11.04 20.74 3.40
N THR A 4 10.13 19.78 3.23
CA THR A 4 10.43 18.35 3.20
C THR A 4 9.43 17.65 2.30
N LEU A 5 9.90 16.64 1.58
CA LEU A 5 9.06 15.71 0.85
C LEU A 5 8.72 14.52 1.77
N PHE A 6 7.53 14.53 2.36
CA PHE A 6 7.04 13.38 3.13
C PHE A 6 6.75 12.20 2.21
N GLN A 7 7.43 11.08 2.43
CA GLN A 7 7.28 9.85 1.64
C GLN A 7 6.82 8.70 2.54
N PRO A 8 5.50 8.53 2.74
CA PRO A 8 4.96 7.45 3.58
C PRO A 8 4.83 6.10 2.87
N SER A 9 5.21 6.02 1.59
CA SER A 9 4.96 4.87 0.72
C SER A 9 3.47 4.51 0.67
N LEU A 10 3.09 3.26 0.96
CA LEU A 10 1.74 2.74 0.78
C LEU A 10 0.90 2.84 2.04
N PHE A 11 -0.35 3.27 1.88
CA PHE A 11 -1.27 3.29 3.01
C PHE A 11 -1.76 1.87 3.31
N LEU A 12 -1.44 1.39 4.50
CA LEU A 12 -1.81 0.07 5.00
C LEU A 12 -3.31 -0.23 4.90
N VAL A 13 -4.14 0.80 5.04
CA VAL A 13 -5.60 0.72 5.05
C VAL A 13 -6.22 0.13 3.78
N TYR A 14 -5.52 0.18 2.63
CA TYR A 14 -6.02 -0.40 1.38
C TYR A 14 -6.15 -1.94 1.46
N PHE A 15 -5.28 -2.59 2.23
CA PHE A 15 -5.34 -4.05 2.44
C PHE A 15 -6.39 -4.48 3.48
N ALA A 16 -7.09 -3.50 4.06
CA ALA A 16 -8.26 -3.71 4.91
C ALA A 16 -9.57 -3.36 4.21
N HIS A 17 -9.58 -3.03 2.92
CA HIS A 17 -10.83 -2.77 2.20
C HIS A 17 -11.73 -4.03 2.19
N PRO A 18 -13.04 -3.93 2.47
CA PRO A 18 -13.86 -2.72 2.71
C PRO A 18 -14.04 -2.33 4.19
N TYR A 19 -13.25 -2.89 5.10
CA TYR A 19 -13.32 -2.70 6.57
C TYR A 19 -12.15 -1.90 7.16
N PRO A 20 -11.84 -0.68 6.67
CA PRO A 20 -10.74 0.11 7.22
C PRO A 20 -11.06 0.51 8.68
N LEU A 21 -10.08 0.37 9.59
CA LEU A 21 -10.22 0.79 10.99
C LEU A 21 -10.16 2.32 11.16
N SER A 22 -9.64 3.02 10.16
CA SER A 22 -9.53 4.48 10.16
C SER A 22 -10.59 5.08 9.25
N PRO A 23 -11.55 5.87 9.78
CA PRO A 23 -12.55 6.52 8.94
C PRO A 23 -11.92 7.64 8.10
N GLY A 24 -12.56 7.98 6.98
CA GLY A 24 -12.24 9.19 6.21
C GLY A 24 -11.41 8.97 4.93
N LEU A 25 -10.92 7.76 4.67
CA LEU A 25 -10.35 7.42 3.36
C LEU A 25 -11.34 6.54 2.57
N HIS A 26 -11.60 6.93 1.32
CA HIS A 26 -12.27 6.06 0.37
C HIS A 26 -11.26 5.00 -0.11
N THR A 27 -11.46 3.76 0.32
CA THR A 27 -10.66 2.61 -0.13
C THR A 27 -11.38 1.84 -1.23
N TRP A 28 -10.63 1.10 -2.02
CA TRP A 28 -11.11 0.22 -3.08
C TRP A 28 -10.25 -1.05 -3.10
N PRO A 29 -10.70 -2.14 -3.75
CA PRO A 29 -9.88 -3.34 -3.93
C PRO A 29 -8.58 -2.99 -4.64
N PHE A 30 -7.47 -3.55 -4.19
CA PHE A 30 -6.15 -3.24 -4.73
C PHE A 30 -5.51 -4.44 -5.43
N PHE A 31 -4.23 -4.36 -5.79
CA PHE A 31 -3.52 -5.49 -6.44
C PHE A 31 -3.42 -6.73 -5.53
N ILE A 32 -3.66 -6.57 -4.22
CA ILE A 32 -4.01 -7.66 -3.31
C ILE A 32 -5.37 -7.32 -2.71
N ASP A 33 -6.38 -8.08 -3.08
CA ASP A 33 -7.76 -7.93 -2.61
C ASP A 33 -8.03 -9.02 -1.57
N PHE A 34 -7.90 -8.65 -0.30
CA PHE A 34 -8.15 -9.56 0.81
C PHE A 34 -9.62 -9.97 0.82
N GLU A 35 -10.57 -9.05 0.56
CA GLU A 35 -12.02 -9.32 0.59
C GLU A 35 -12.36 -10.52 -0.29
N ASN A 36 -11.91 -10.48 -1.54
CA ASN A 36 -12.19 -11.50 -2.54
C ASN A 36 -11.10 -12.56 -2.68
N ARG A 37 -10.06 -12.55 -1.82
CA ARG A 37 -8.93 -13.48 -1.83
C ARG A 37 -8.23 -13.55 -3.19
N ARG A 38 -7.92 -12.38 -3.77
CA ARG A 38 -7.24 -12.29 -5.07
C ARG A 38 -5.93 -11.55 -4.93
N ALA A 39 -4.93 -11.95 -5.72
CA ALA A 39 -3.66 -11.27 -5.73
C ALA A 39 -3.03 -11.25 -7.11
N MET A 40 -2.38 -10.12 -7.43
CA MET A 40 -1.48 -9.99 -8.56
C MET A 40 -0.04 -9.98 -8.05
N ILE A 41 0.77 -10.94 -8.47
CA ILE A 41 2.18 -11.06 -8.10
C ILE A 41 3.05 -10.64 -9.28
N LEU A 42 3.87 -9.61 -9.08
CA LEU A 42 4.78 -9.10 -10.12
C LEU A 42 6.14 -9.80 -10.06
N ASP A 43 6.54 -10.46 -11.14
CA ASP A 43 7.77 -11.25 -11.24
C ASP A 43 7.93 -12.23 -10.07
N SER A 44 8.90 -12.01 -9.18
CA SER A 44 9.09 -12.86 -7.99
C SER A 44 8.12 -12.53 -6.86
N GLY A 45 7.54 -11.33 -6.81
CA GLY A 45 6.73 -10.85 -5.68
C GLY A 45 7.54 -10.43 -4.44
N ASP A 46 8.88 -10.43 -4.53
CA ASP A 46 9.78 -10.15 -3.40
C ASP A 46 10.33 -8.72 -3.38
N GLN A 47 9.87 -7.87 -4.31
CA GLN A 47 10.23 -6.45 -4.33
C GLN A 47 9.86 -5.82 -2.97
N PRO A 48 10.76 -5.04 -2.35
CA PRO A 48 10.50 -4.42 -1.06
C PRO A 48 9.40 -3.37 -1.17
N LEU A 49 8.47 -3.42 -0.23
CA LEU A 49 7.38 -2.45 -0.06
C LEU A 49 7.36 -1.96 1.39
N ILE A 50 6.96 -0.72 1.59
CA ILE A 50 6.69 -0.14 2.91
C ILE A 50 5.19 0.13 3.04
N LEU A 51 4.57 -0.42 4.08
CA LEU A 51 3.19 -0.10 4.47
C LEU A 51 3.17 0.79 5.69
N THR A 52 2.50 1.92 5.61
CA THR A 52 2.42 2.91 6.70
C THR A 52 0.96 3.16 7.08
N ALA A 53 0.65 3.11 8.38
CA ALA A 53 -0.67 3.46 8.88
C ALA A 53 -0.89 4.98 8.80
N ILE A 54 -2.09 5.43 8.45
CA ILE A 54 -2.42 6.87 8.32
C ILE A 54 -2.22 7.61 9.66
N SER A 55 -2.51 6.94 10.78
CA SER A 55 -2.24 7.46 12.12
C SER A 55 -0.76 7.76 12.34
N ASP A 56 0.14 6.91 11.83
CA ASP A 56 1.58 7.10 11.97
C ASP A 56 2.09 8.26 11.10
N ILE A 57 1.54 8.42 9.90
CA ILE A 57 1.83 9.58 9.05
C ILE A 57 1.47 10.87 9.79
N SER A 58 0.26 10.93 10.36
CA SER A 58 -0.21 12.09 11.14
C SER A 58 0.68 12.37 12.35
N ARG A 59 1.12 11.32 13.06
CA ARG A 59 2.02 11.44 14.22
C ARG A 59 3.39 11.97 13.80
N VAL A 60 3.97 11.45 12.71
CA VAL A 60 5.26 11.93 12.18
C VAL A 60 5.18 13.39 11.75
N VAL A 61 4.11 13.79 11.05
CA VAL A 61 3.92 15.20 10.66
C VAL A 61 3.83 16.10 11.91
N ASN A 62 3.15 15.68 12.96
CA ASN A 62 3.08 16.43 14.22
C ASN A 62 4.46 16.54 14.90
N LEU A 63 5.22 15.45 14.94
CA LEU A 63 6.59 15.44 15.45
C LEU A 63 7.50 16.37 14.64
N ALA A 64 7.41 16.34 13.31
CA ALA A 64 8.17 17.21 12.42
C ALA A 64 7.87 18.70 12.67
N LEU A 65 6.59 19.06 12.85
CA LEU A 65 6.16 20.42 13.16
C LEU A 65 6.64 20.91 14.54
N SER A 66 6.81 19.99 15.49
CA SER A 66 7.25 20.29 16.86
C SER A 66 8.78 20.25 17.03
N ASP A 67 9.50 19.78 16.02
CA ASP A 67 10.95 19.59 16.08
C ASP A 67 11.69 20.83 15.52
N PRO A 68 12.48 21.54 16.35
CA PRO A 68 13.17 22.76 15.93
C PRO A 68 14.39 22.51 15.03
N ARG A 69 14.83 21.26 14.87
CA ARG A 69 15.95 20.91 13.99
C ARG A 69 15.53 21.07 12.51
N PRO A 70 16.42 21.46 11.59
CA PRO A 70 16.09 21.57 10.17
C PRO A 70 15.49 20.28 9.59
N TRP A 71 14.44 20.39 8.79
CA TRP A 71 13.83 19.24 8.14
C TRP A 71 14.73 18.65 7.05
N PRO A 72 14.74 17.31 6.89
CA PRO A 72 15.43 16.71 5.76
C PRO A 72 14.65 17.03 4.46
N PRO A 73 15.33 17.33 3.34
CA PRO A 73 14.64 17.60 2.08
C PRO A 73 13.79 16.42 1.59
N ILE A 74 14.24 15.20 1.85
CA ILE A 74 13.50 13.95 1.64
C ILE A 74 13.22 13.35 3.02
N GLY A 75 11.96 13.09 3.31
CA GLY A 75 11.50 12.62 4.60
C GLY A 75 10.72 11.33 4.47
N GLY A 76 11.43 10.22 4.33
CA GLY A 76 10.85 8.88 4.29
C GLY A 76 10.28 8.47 5.64
N ILE A 77 9.13 7.78 5.59
CA ILE A 77 8.45 7.20 6.75
C ILE A 77 8.26 5.71 6.47
N GLN A 78 8.92 4.88 7.28
CA GLN A 78 8.76 3.44 7.24
C GLN A 78 7.84 2.94 8.35
N GLY A 79 6.68 2.39 7.96
CA GLY A 79 5.93 1.50 8.84
C GLY A 79 6.46 0.07 8.77
N THR A 80 5.66 -0.85 8.23
CA THR A 80 6.05 -2.25 8.04
C THR A 80 6.75 -2.46 6.69
N ARG A 81 8.00 -2.93 6.74
CA ARG A 81 8.73 -3.41 5.56
C ARG A 81 8.28 -4.83 5.18
N THR A 82 7.84 -5.01 3.94
CA THR A 82 7.23 -6.25 3.45
C THR A 82 7.50 -6.48 1.95
N SER A 83 6.83 -7.45 1.34
CA SER A 83 6.76 -7.71 -0.11
C SER A 83 5.35 -8.16 -0.50
N ILE A 84 5.07 -8.31 -1.80
CA ILE A 84 3.77 -8.84 -2.27
C ILE A 84 3.54 -10.24 -1.68
N ASN A 85 4.52 -11.13 -1.79
CA ASN A 85 4.41 -12.50 -1.25
C ASN A 85 4.12 -12.53 0.25
N LYS A 86 4.81 -11.70 1.03
CA LYS A 86 4.59 -11.62 2.48
C LYS A 86 3.20 -11.10 2.83
N LEU A 87 2.68 -10.14 2.06
CA LEU A 87 1.33 -9.63 2.24
C LEU A 87 0.26 -10.63 1.83
N VAL A 88 0.47 -11.37 0.74
CA VAL A 88 -0.42 -12.49 0.34
C VAL A 88 -0.44 -13.55 1.43
N ALA A 89 0.72 -13.98 1.93
CA ALA A 89 0.81 -14.96 3.01
C ALA A 89 0.11 -14.49 4.31
N LEU A 90 0.20 -13.19 4.62
CA LEU A 90 -0.57 -12.61 5.72
C LEU A 90 -2.07 -12.65 5.43
N GLY A 91 -2.50 -12.33 4.21
CA GLY A 91 -3.89 -12.46 3.78
C GLY A 91 -4.42 -13.88 3.90
N GLU A 92 -3.69 -14.87 3.39
CA GLU A 92 -4.02 -16.29 3.51
C GLU A 92 -4.16 -16.71 4.97
N LYS A 93 -3.24 -16.28 5.84
CA LYS A 93 -3.31 -16.52 7.28
C LYS A 93 -4.58 -15.93 7.92
N LEU A 94 -4.95 -14.71 7.55
CA LEU A 94 -6.05 -13.97 8.18
C LEU A 94 -7.42 -14.36 7.64
N ARG A 95 -7.53 -14.67 6.33
CA ARG A 95 -8.81 -14.92 5.65
C ARG A 95 -9.06 -16.37 5.30
N GLY A 96 -8.03 -17.22 5.34
CA GLY A 96 -8.11 -18.59 4.86
C GLY A 96 -8.66 -18.67 3.44
N GLY A 97 -9.29 -19.80 3.11
CA GLY A 97 -9.93 -20.05 1.82
C GLY A 97 -8.95 -20.22 0.66
N GLU A 98 -9.49 -20.45 -0.53
CA GLU A 98 -8.71 -20.50 -1.77
C GLU A 98 -8.43 -19.08 -2.27
N TRP A 99 -7.19 -18.85 -2.70
CA TRP A 99 -6.75 -17.58 -3.27
C TRP A 99 -6.55 -17.70 -4.77
N ASP A 100 -7.10 -16.75 -5.52
CA ASP A 100 -6.88 -16.62 -6.96
C ASP A 100 -5.67 -15.71 -7.20
N ILE A 101 -4.53 -16.33 -7.51
CA ILE A 101 -3.24 -15.66 -7.65
C ILE A 101 -2.84 -15.63 -9.13
N GLU A 102 -2.69 -14.43 -9.67
CA GLU A 102 -2.24 -14.19 -11.03
C GLU A 102 -0.82 -13.63 -11.05
N TYR A 103 0.06 -14.24 -11.83
CA TYR A 103 1.46 -13.83 -11.96
C TYR A 103 1.64 -12.94 -13.19
N LEU A 104 2.17 -11.74 -12.96
CA LEU A 104 2.40 -10.72 -13.96
C LEU A 104 3.89 -10.57 -14.23
N LYS A 105 4.24 -10.22 -15.48
CA LYS A 105 5.62 -9.94 -15.88
C LYS A 105 5.87 -8.45 -15.94
N SER A 106 6.94 -7.97 -15.32
CA SER A 106 7.32 -6.56 -15.42
C SER A 106 7.60 -6.12 -16.85
N GLU A 107 8.05 -7.02 -17.73
CA GLU A 107 8.24 -6.75 -19.17
C GLU A 107 6.94 -6.35 -19.88
N ASP A 108 5.82 -6.97 -19.52
CA ASP A 108 4.50 -6.65 -20.09
C ASP A 108 3.97 -5.35 -19.47
N ILE A 109 4.10 -5.21 -18.16
CA ILE A 109 3.71 -3.99 -17.43
C ILE A 109 4.50 -2.76 -17.92
N ALA A 110 5.77 -2.90 -18.28
CA ALA A 110 6.59 -1.83 -18.86
C ALA A 110 6.09 -1.37 -20.24
N LYS A 111 5.38 -2.23 -20.98
CA LYS A 111 4.73 -1.90 -22.27
C LYS A 111 3.31 -1.36 -22.11
N GLY A 112 2.81 -1.27 -20.87
CA GLY A 112 1.42 -0.88 -20.60
C GLY A 112 0.42 -2.03 -20.77
N GLU A 113 0.88 -3.29 -20.73
CA GLU A 113 0.01 -4.45 -20.88
C GLU A 113 -0.28 -5.11 -19.53
N LEU A 114 -1.55 -5.04 -19.08
CA LEU A 114 -2.03 -5.81 -17.92
C LEU A 114 -2.70 -7.11 -18.39
N LYS A 115 -1.91 -8.19 -18.47
CA LYS A 115 -2.39 -9.54 -18.81
C LYS A 115 -2.93 -10.23 -17.56
N SER A 116 -4.15 -9.89 -17.19
CA SER A 116 -4.86 -10.48 -16.05
C SER A 116 -6.34 -10.72 -16.39
N SER A 117 -6.93 -11.74 -15.77
CA SER A 117 -8.38 -12.00 -15.83
C SER A 117 -9.20 -10.96 -15.06
N TRP A 118 -8.53 -10.15 -14.23
CA TRP A 118 -9.14 -9.21 -13.33
C TRP A 118 -8.42 -7.88 -13.28
N VAL A 119 -9.17 -6.83 -12.96
CA VAL A 119 -8.65 -5.51 -12.66
C VAL A 119 -9.34 -5.01 -11.39
N PRO A 120 -8.59 -4.74 -10.30
CA PRO A 120 -9.14 -4.14 -9.09
C PRO A 120 -9.85 -2.83 -9.43
N THR A 121 -11.15 -2.74 -9.16
CA THR A 121 -11.96 -1.59 -9.59
C THR A 121 -11.82 -0.44 -8.62
N MET A 122 -11.26 0.68 -9.08
CA MET A 122 -11.24 1.94 -8.34
C MET A 122 -12.63 2.58 -8.34
N ASN A 123 -13.40 2.35 -7.27
CA ASN A 123 -14.77 2.83 -7.14
C ASN A 123 -14.89 4.24 -6.51
N HIS A 124 -13.83 5.06 -6.59
CA HIS A 124 -13.86 6.42 -6.04
C HIS A 124 -14.93 7.28 -6.74
N PRO A 125 -15.76 8.06 -6.01
CA PRO A 125 -16.86 8.82 -6.60
C PRO A 125 -16.45 9.86 -7.66
N ILE A 126 -15.20 10.31 -7.63
CA ILE A 126 -14.64 11.24 -8.63
C ILE A 126 -14.47 10.61 -10.01
N ILE A 127 -14.42 9.28 -10.10
CA ILE A 127 -14.22 8.54 -11.36
C ILE A 127 -15.61 8.20 -11.92
N PRO A 128 -16.00 8.75 -13.08
CA PRO A 128 -17.27 8.44 -13.74
C PRO A 128 -17.40 6.94 -14.01
N PRO A 129 -18.57 6.32 -13.80
CA PRO A 129 -18.77 4.87 -13.98
C PRO A 129 -18.25 4.32 -15.32
N GLU A 130 -18.46 5.06 -16.40
CA GLU A 130 -18.05 4.72 -17.77
C GLU A 130 -16.53 4.70 -17.98
N ALA A 131 -15.77 5.43 -17.16
CA ALA A 131 -14.30 5.51 -17.24
C ALA A 131 -13.59 4.60 -16.22
N ARG A 132 -14.34 3.94 -15.32
CA ARG A 132 -13.74 3.20 -14.19
C ARG A 132 -12.86 2.05 -14.63
N GLU A 133 -13.25 1.28 -15.63
CA GLU A 133 -12.48 0.11 -16.07
C GLU A 133 -11.11 0.55 -16.62
N GLU A 134 -11.12 1.49 -17.58
CA GLU A 134 -9.92 2.04 -18.19
C GLU A 134 -9.00 2.67 -17.14
N PHE A 135 -9.55 3.55 -16.30
CA PHE A 135 -8.78 4.22 -15.24
C PHE A 135 -8.18 3.22 -14.24
N SER A 136 -8.95 2.20 -13.84
CA SER A 136 -8.47 1.17 -12.91
C SER A 136 -7.31 0.37 -13.52
N ARG A 137 -7.40 0.03 -14.81
CA ARG A 137 -6.36 -0.71 -15.52
C ARG A 137 -5.07 0.11 -15.61
N GLU A 138 -5.18 1.37 -16.02
CA GLU A 138 -4.05 2.28 -16.10
C GLU A 138 -3.39 2.50 -14.73
N PHE A 139 -4.20 2.67 -13.69
CA PHE A 139 -3.71 2.85 -12.32
C PHE A 139 -2.92 1.61 -11.84
N VAL A 140 -3.45 0.41 -12.06
CA VAL A 140 -2.76 -0.84 -11.67
C VAL A 140 -1.43 -0.98 -12.42
N ILE A 141 -1.40 -0.70 -13.72
CA ILE A 141 -0.16 -0.72 -14.52
C ILE A 141 0.85 0.28 -13.96
N MET A 142 0.45 1.55 -13.79
CA MET A 142 1.31 2.60 -13.24
C MET A 142 1.87 2.20 -11.87
N PHE A 143 1.02 1.62 -11.02
CA PHE A 143 1.40 1.23 -9.68
C PHE A 143 2.41 0.07 -9.67
N LEU A 144 2.16 -0.97 -10.47
CA LEU A 144 3.08 -2.10 -10.64
C LEU A 144 4.41 -1.68 -11.29
N GLN A 145 4.41 -0.72 -12.22
CA GLN A 145 5.63 -0.10 -12.71
C GLN A 145 6.42 0.58 -11.59
N GLY A 146 5.72 1.22 -10.64
CA GLY A 146 6.31 1.78 -9.42
C GLY A 146 6.97 0.69 -8.56
N ILE A 147 6.32 -0.45 -8.37
CA ILE A 147 6.89 -1.61 -7.65
C ILE A 147 8.16 -2.11 -8.34
N ALA A 148 8.11 -2.35 -9.66
CA ALA A 148 9.28 -2.82 -10.41
C ALA A 148 10.48 -1.87 -10.32
N LYS A 149 10.24 -0.56 -10.20
CA LYS A 149 11.27 0.48 -10.08
C LYS A 149 11.70 0.78 -8.64
N GLY A 150 11.12 0.11 -7.64
CA GLY A 150 11.43 0.33 -6.23
C GLY A 150 10.86 1.62 -5.64
N ALA A 151 9.86 2.25 -6.29
CA ALA A 151 9.30 3.54 -5.86
C ALA A 151 8.61 3.49 -4.48
N TRP A 152 8.29 2.28 -4.01
CA TRP A 152 7.60 2.02 -2.74
C TRP A 152 8.53 1.55 -1.62
N ASP A 153 9.83 1.42 -1.90
CA ASP A 153 10.88 1.18 -0.90
C ASP A 153 11.50 2.51 -0.48
N VAL A 154 10.75 3.27 0.32
CA VAL A 154 11.15 4.62 0.77
C VAL A 154 12.22 4.56 1.86
N SER A 155 12.97 5.64 2.03
CA SER A 155 13.95 5.83 3.11
C SER A 155 13.28 6.00 4.49
N ALA A 156 14.09 6.16 5.54
CA ALA A 156 13.64 6.12 6.94
C ALA A 156 14.02 7.38 7.75
N GLU A 157 14.22 8.54 7.11
CA GLU A 157 14.75 9.74 7.78
C GLU A 157 13.93 10.13 9.02
N TRP A 158 12.60 10.01 8.97
CA TRP A 158 11.76 10.35 10.12
C TRP A 158 11.83 9.31 11.24
N ASN A 159 11.96 8.03 10.91
CA ASN A 159 12.13 6.96 11.89
C ASN A 159 13.48 7.08 12.62
N GLU A 160 14.57 7.32 11.88
CA GLU A 160 15.91 7.51 12.47
C GLU A 160 15.97 8.76 13.35
N ARG A 161 15.22 9.79 12.97
CA ARG A 161 15.16 11.06 13.68
C ARG A 161 14.33 11.03 14.95
N PHE A 162 13.35 10.14 15.01
CA PHE A 162 12.47 9.90 16.15
C PHE A 162 12.51 8.41 16.53
N PRO A 163 13.63 7.91 17.10
CA PRO A 163 13.81 6.47 17.34
C PRO A 163 12.83 5.88 18.36
N ASP A 164 12.27 6.72 19.24
CA ASP A 164 11.26 6.32 20.22
C ASP A 164 9.83 6.25 19.61
N PHE A 165 9.66 6.66 18.36
CA PHE A 165 8.39 6.58 17.66
C PHE A 165 8.20 5.18 17.07
N GLU A 166 7.35 4.40 17.72
CA GLU A 166 6.92 3.10 17.20
C GLU A 166 5.74 3.25 16.24
N THR A 167 5.89 2.65 15.05
CA THR A 167 4.83 2.52 14.05
C THR A 167 3.99 1.29 14.29
N GLN A 168 2.72 1.36 13.92
CA GLN A 168 1.79 0.25 13.94
C GLN A 168 2.20 -0.85 12.94
N SER A 169 2.21 -2.10 13.41
CA SER A 169 2.46 -3.26 12.55
C SER A 169 1.31 -3.50 11.57
N ALA A 170 1.64 -3.87 10.33
CA ALA A 170 0.67 -4.30 9.34
C ALA A 170 -0.11 -5.53 9.81
N GLU A 171 0.55 -6.49 10.46
CA GLU A 171 -0.10 -7.69 11.00
C GLU A 171 -1.10 -7.34 12.10
N GLU A 172 -0.74 -6.46 13.03
CA GLU A 172 -1.64 -6.03 14.11
C GLU A 172 -2.87 -5.29 13.59
N TYR A 173 -2.67 -4.37 12.63
CA TYR A 173 -3.77 -3.63 12.01
C TYR A 173 -4.70 -4.56 11.24
N LEU A 174 -4.14 -5.39 10.36
CA LEU A 174 -4.92 -6.26 9.48
C LEU A 174 -5.61 -7.37 10.26
N THR A 175 -5.00 -7.90 11.32
CA THR A 175 -5.67 -8.85 12.22
C THR A 175 -6.95 -8.25 12.81
N LYS A 176 -6.87 -7.01 13.32
CA LYS A 176 -8.04 -6.31 13.87
C LYS A 176 -9.08 -5.98 12.81
N ALA A 177 -8.65 -5.56 11.61
CA ALA A 177 -9.56 -5.20 10.53
C ALA A 177 -10.36 -6.40 9.99
N TRP A 178 -9.73 -7.57 9.94
CA TRP A 178 -10.29 -8.80 9.39
C TRP A 178 -10.88 -9.73 10.46
N GLU A 179 -10.85 -9.35 11.74
CA GLU A 179 -11.43 -10.13 12.83
C GLU A 179 -12.94 -10.34 12.62
N GLY A 180 -13.36 -11.62 12.62
CA GLY A 180 -14.76 -12.00 12.41
C GLY A 180 -15.28 -11.73 11.00
N LYS A 181 -14.40 -11.63 9.98
CA LYS A 181 -14.75 -11.48 8.56
C LYS A 181 -14.45 -12.78 7.81
N ASP A 182 -15.50 -13.40 7.27
CA ASP A 182 -15.41 -14.60 6.42
C ASP A 182 -15.06 -14.25 4.97
#